data_AF-A0A842Y7X2-F1
#
_entry.id   AF-A0A842Y7X2-F1
#
_cell.length_a   1.000
_cell.length_b   1.000
_cell.length_c   1.000
_cell.angle_alpha   90.00
_cell.angle_beta   90.00
_cell.angle_gamma   90.00
#
_symmetry.space_group_name_H-M   'P 1'
#
loop_
_entity.id
_entity.type
_entity.pdbx_description
1 polymer ?
#
loop_
_entity_poly.entity_id
_entity_poly.type
_entity_poly.pdbx_seq_one_letter_code
_entity_poly.pdbx_strand_id
1 'polypeptide(L)' 'MSKRAEESRLYQQLGYRGWAKHKGYGMRWPATEGIISAGKRIFGESVKSHKKRNMYQEAKLMFWAYQQLRGV' A
#
# COMPACT_ATOMS: atom_id res chain seq x y z
N MET A 1 18.46 25.86 0.81
CA MET A 1 17.18 25.98 1.55
C MET A 1 16.86 24.64 2.19
N SER A 2 16.05 24.59 3.25
CA SER A 2 15.64 23.31 3.82
C SER A 2 14.55 22.67 2.98
N LYS A 3 14.52 21.33 2.87
CA LYS A 3 13.46 20.58 2.16
C LYS A 3 12.05 20.98 2.61
N ARG A 4 11.89 21.35 3.88
CA ARG A 4 10.61 21.83 4.43
C ARG A 4 10.19 23.17 3.83
N ALA A 5 11.13 24.10 3.68
CA ALA A 5 10.87 25.40 3.09
C ALA A 5 10.49 25.27 1.61
N GLU A 6 11.13 24.36 0.88
CA GLU A 6 10.80 24.05 -0.52
C GLU A 6 9.40 23.46 -0.65
N GLU A 7 9.05 22.49 0.18
CA GLU A 7 7.73 21.84 0.18
C GLU A 7 6.60 22.83 0.51
N SER A 8 6.83 23.74 1.47
CA SER A 8 5.86 24.77 1.85
C SER A 8 5.59 25.74 0.71
N ARG A 9 6.64 26.17 -0.01
CA ARG A 9 6.49 27.02 -1.20
C ARG A 9 5.74 26.30 -2.33
N LEU A 10 6.07 25.03 -2.57
CA LEU A 10 5.38 24.21 -3.57
C LEU A 10 3.88 24.04 -3.23
N TYR A 11 3.56 23.82 -1.96
CA TYR A 11 2.18 23.76 -1.48
C TYR A 11 1.43 25.08 -1.69
N GLN A 12 2.06 26.21 -1.36
CA GLN A 12 1.47 27.53 -1.55
C GLN A 12 1.23 27.88 -3.03
N GLN A 13 2.16 27.49 -3.92
CA GLN A 13 2.04 27.75 -5.36
C GLN A 13 0.96 26.89 -6.04
N LEU A 14 0.87 25.60 -5.69
CA LEU A 14 -0.03 24.66 -6.36
C LEU A 14 -1.42 24.55 -5.68
N GLY A 15 -1.54 25.05 -4.44
CA GLY A 15 -2.67 24.78 -3.57
C GLY A 15 -2.80 23.30 -3.21
N TYR A 16 -3.73 22.97 -2.30
CA TYR A 16 -3.86 21.61 -1.76
C TYR A 16 -4.07 20.54 -2.84
N ARG A 17 -5.01 20.73 -3.77
CA ARG A 17 -5.35 19.72 -4.78
C ARG A 17 -4.20 19.46 -5.77
N GLY A 18 -3.56 20.53 -6.24
CA GLY A 18 -2.43 20.45 -7.16
C GLY A 18 -1.21 19.79 -6.50
N TRP A 19 -0.90 20.22 -5.28
CA TRP A 19 0.16 19.64 -4.47
C TRP A 19 -0.10 18.16 -4.15
N ALA A 20 -1.32 17.81 -3.71
CA ALA A 20 -1.68 16.44 -3.38
C ALA A 20 -1.54 15.52 -4.60
N LYS A 21 -2.01 15.95 -5.77
CA LYS A 21 -1.84 15.20 -7.01
C LYS A 21 -0.35 15.04 -7.38
N HIS A 22 0.43 16.12 -7.31
CA HIS A 22 1.85 16.10 -7.64
C HIS A 22 2.65 15.16 -6.73
N LYS A 23 2.33 15.13 -5.43
CA LYS A 23 3.00 14.27 -4.45
C LYS A 23 2.41 12.85 -4.38
N GLY A 24 1.34 12.55 -5.13
CA GLY A 24 0.58 11.31 -4.96
C GLY A 24 -0.04 11.18 -3.56
N TYR A 25 -0.26 12.30 -2.88
CA TYR A 25 -0.88 12.33 -1.57
C TYR A 25 -2.29 11.75 -1.67
N GLY A 26 -2.64 10.83 -0.77
CA GLY A 26 -3.87 10.04 -0.84
C GLY A 26 -3.70 8.65 -1.46
N MET A 27 -2.64 8.39 -2.24
CA MET A 27 -2.37 7.06 -2.80
C MET A 27 -1.88 6.03 -1.78
N ARG A 28 -1.55 6.46 -0.56
CA ARG A 28 -1.14 5.56 0.54
C ARG A 28 -2.20 4.49 0.81
N TRP A 29 -3.45 4.91 1.01
CA TRP A 29 -4.55 4.02 1.36
C TRP A 29 -4.83 2.95 0.31
N PRO A 30 -5.00 3.27 -1.00
CA PRO A 30 -5.19 2.24 -2.01
C PRO A 30 -3.94 1.37 -2.22
N ALA A 31 -2.73 1.93 -2.07
CA ALA A 31 -1.49 1.17 -2.28
C ALA A 31 -1.16 0.20 -1.14
N THR A 32 -1.50 0.51 0.11
CA THR A 32 -1.22 -0.39 1.24
C THR A 32 -2.47 -1.09 1.74
N GLU A 33 -3.47 -0.35 2.18
CA GLU A 33 -4.65 -0.93 2.84
C GLU A 33 -5.60 -1.59 1.86
N GLY A 34 -5.72 -1.06 0.64
CA GLY A 34 -6.49 -1.69 -0.42
C GLY A 34 -5.96 -3.10 -0.75
N ILE A 35 -4.64 -3.23 -0.90
CA ILE A 35 -3.99 -4.51 -1.19
C ILE A 35 -4.16 -5.49 -0.03
N ILE A 36 -3.94 -5.04 1.20
CA ILE A 36 -4.08 -5.90 2.39
C ILE A 36 -5.54 -6.33 2.57
N SER A 37 -6.50 -5.42 2.42
CA SER A 37 -7.94 -5.72 2.51
C SER A 37 -8.36 -6.72 1.44
N ALA A 38 -7.90 -6.55 0.20
CA ALA A 38 -8.19 -7.48 -0.89
C ALA A 38 -7.60 -8.88 -0.61
N GLY A 39 -6.35 -8.95 -0.18
CA GLY A 39 -5.71 -10.22 0.20
C GLY A 39 -6.48 -10.95 1.29
N LYS A 40 -6.89 -10.23 2.35
CA LYS A 40 -7.71 -10.76 3.44
C LYS A 40 -9.08 -11.25 2.98
N ARG A 41 -9.73 -10.56 2.03
CA ARG A 41 -11.03 -10.96 1.50
C ARG A 41 -10.95 -12.24 0.66
N ILE A 42 -9.87 -12.42 -0.09
CA ILE A 42 -9.68 -13.59 -0.98
C ILE A 42 -9.22 -14.82 -0.19
N PHE A 43 -8.23 -14.65 0.70
CA PHE A 43 -7.55 -15.77 1.35
C PHE A 43 -7.91 -15.95 2.83
N GLY A 44 -8.63 -14.98 3.42
CA GLY A 44 -8.88 -14.91 4.86
C GLY A 44 -7.78 -14.15 5.62
N GLU A 45 -8.02 -13.92 6.91
CA GLU A 45 -7.08 -13.21 7.79
C GLU A 45 -6.15 -14.15 8.59
N SER A 46 -6.33 -15.46 8.42
CA SER A 46 -5.64 -16.50 9.18
C SER A 46 -4.88 -17.45 8.27
N VAL A 47 -3.77 -17.97 8.80
CA VAL A 47 -2.99 -19.05 8.20
C VAL A 47 -3.31 -20.37 8.90
N LYS A 48 -3.24 -21.49 8.18
CA LYS A 48 -3.51 -22.82 8.74
C LYS A 48 -2.32 -23.41 9.48
N SER A 49 -1.11 -22.97 9.17
CA SER A 49 0.09 -23.51 9.79
C SER A 49 0.24 -23.14 11.27
N HIS A 50 0.70 -24.08 12.09
CA HIS A 50 1.07 -23.86 13.50
C HIS A 50 2.57 -23.58 13.71
N LYS A 51 3.42 -23.81 12.69
CA LYS A 51 4.86 -23.51 12.75
C LYS A 51 5.11 -22.10 12.21
N LYS A 52 5.77 -21.23 13.00
CA LYS A 52 6.05 -19.82 12.63
C LYS A 52 6.65 -19.64 11.23
N ARG A 53 7.67 -20.44 10.88
CA ARG A 53 8.32 -20.35 9.56
C ARG A 53 7.34 -20.61 8.41
N ASN A 54 6.46 -21.59 8.58
CA ASN A 54 5.48 -21.97 7.58
C ASN A 54 4.33 -20.96 7.52
N MET A 55 3.96 -20.33 8.64
CA MET A 55 3.00 -19.22 8.65
C MET A 55 3.46 -18.06 7.76
N TYR A 56 4.75 -17.68 7.85
CA TYR A 56 5.30 -16.63 7.00
C TYR A 56 5.33 -17.03 5.52
N GLN A 57 5.64 -18.29 5.21
CA GLN A 57 5.61 -18.80 3.85
C GLN A 57 4.18 -18.80 3.28
N GLU A 58 3.19 -19.23 4.06
CA GLU A 58 1.78 -19.23 3.68
C GLU A 58 1.29 -17.81 3.39
N ALA A 59 1.56 -16.85 4.28
CA ALA A 59 1.23 -15.45 4.05
C ALA A 59 1.91 -14.90 2.78
N LYS A 60 3.19 -15.23 2.55
CA LYS A 60 3.91 -14.83 1.33
C LYS A 60 3.28 -15.42 0.07
N LEU A 61 2.85 -16.68 0.11
CA LEU A 61 2.16 -17.35 -1.00
C LEU A 61 0.81 -16.69 -1.30
N MET A 62 0.03 -16.32 -0.27
CA MET A 62 -1.24 -15.59 -0.44
C MET A 62 -1.03 -14.27 -1.19
N PHE A 63 -0.04 -13.47 -0.79
CA PHE A 63 0.25 -12.20 -1.49
C PHE A 63 0.87 -12.42 -2.89
N TRP A 64 1.66 -13.48 -3.08
CA TRP A 64 2.14 -13.84 -4.42
C TRP A 64 0.96 -14.22 -5.34
N ALA A 65 0.03 -15.05 -4.86
CA ALA A 65 -1.16 -15.44 -5.60
C ALA A 65 -2.06 -14.23 -5.91
N TYR A 66 -2.25 -13.31 -4.95
CA TYR A 66 -2.94 -12.04 -5.19
C TYR A 66 -2.36 -11.28 -6.39
N GLN A 67 -1.03 -11.19 -6.47
CA GLN A 67 -0.35 -10.47 -7.56
C GLN A 67 -0.54 -11.18 -8.91
N GLN A 68 -0.59 -12.51 -8.94
CA GLN A 68 -0.90 -13.26 -10.16
C GLN A 68 -2.35 -13.03 -10.59
N LEU A 69 -3.31 -13.07 -9.67
CA LEU A 69 -4.73 -12.82 -9.95
C LEU A 69 -5.00 -11.40 -10.45
N ARG A 70 -4.22 -10.42 -9.99
CA ARG A 70 -4.31 -9.02 -10.44
C ARG A 70 -3.70 -8.80 -11.84
N GLY A 71 -2.87 -9.73 -12.31
CA GLY A 71 -2.17 -9.63 -13.60
C GLY A 71 -2.94 -10.23 -14.79
N VAL A 72 -4.13 -10.79 -14.54
CA VAL A 72 -5.09 -11.31 -15.53
C VAL A 72 -6.23 -10.32 -15.68
#